data_AF-A0A0J1FZT9-F1
#
_entry.id   AF-A0A0J1FZT9-F1
#
_cell.length_a   1.000
_cell.length_b   1.000
_cell.length_c   1.000
_cell.angle_alpha   90.00
_cell.angle_beta   90.00
_cell.angle_gamma   90.00
#
_symmetry.space_group_name_H-M   'P 1'
#
loop_
_entity.id
_entity.type
_entity.pdbx_description
1 polymer ?
#
loop_
_entity_poly.entity_id
_entity_poly.type
_entity_poly.pdbx_seq_one_letter_code
_entity_poly.pdbx_strand_id
1 'polypeptide(L)'
;MENEKIGLSYRPIVFISDLHFDFTNQEFNPEAADRLKEEFLSFIKENYGNCLLCLAGDYFNDYRKTLGFIKELEKNKIRGFCVLGNHDYWSQSPKSYQELIALFDTATKENQYFRLLITGRKYYYDDLCVIGDTGWTSFRRRVGGDIPLEQFTELPDACMVKGFHPEQIKEFHGNWVAFANEVVSAEEKVLILTHFPMFDFTREDTDCWWSSLTGLKAENSWNIFGHTHHKQIHCYNNVSYQIGYENKSAEQVAGESRYSSELFGRLERISGSSGIALAKESMISAFFSPITVTDTIRDIEMVTQIKTRGFKRCAANKKNFAALANDRSSYLKQVMEILNGCLEGNFCDYVVTERLSKYIVESVFASIAVLEENDFSDIRAFVTAAVITGYVYNNVPHMIEDMRPLDDYDVIRFWLMFLTIKKYNIGMTDIHSVRKDRSNYIAFQNVDIYLPAVNNMVMPAEEVLQLMQKNYLGTDGFHVFVEPK
;
A
#
# COMPACT_ATOMS: atom_id res chain seq x y z
N MET A 1 21.25 33.40 37.21
CA MET A 1 21.82 32.71 36.04
C MET A 1 20.73 31.83 35.47
N GLU A 2 19.86 32.45 34.67
CA GLU A 2 18.89 31.74 33.85
C GLU A 2 19.64 31.20 32.64
N ASN A 3 19.68 29.87 32.49
CA ASN A 3 20.11 29.26 31.25
C ASN A 3 18.93 29.40 30.27
N GLU A 4 19.06 30.32 29.32
CA GLU A 4 18.27 30.35 28.10
C GLU A 4 18.28 28.94 27.48
N LYS A 5 17.15 28.24 27.53
CA LYS A 5 16.89 27.10 26.64
C LYS A 5 16.79 27.67 25.24
N ILE A 6 17.91 27.69 24.52
CA ILE A 6 17.98 27.97 23.09
C ILE A 6 16.94 27.07 22.40
N GLY A 7 16.00 27.69 21.71
CA GLY A 7 14.81 27.03 21.16
C GLY A 7 15.15 25.86 20.25
N LEU A 8 14.61 24.68 20.58
CA LEU A 8 14.57 23.53 19.68
C LEU A 8 13.89 23.97 18.39
N SER A 9 14.55 23.76 17.26
CA SER A 9 14.00 24.07 15.95
C SER A 9 13.03 22.94 15.54
N TYR A 10 11.76 23.04 15.94
CA TYR A 10 10.67 22.12 15.60
C TYR A 10 10.46 21.98 14.09
N ARG A 11 11.04 20.95 13.46
CA ARG A 11 10.99 20.74 12.00
C ARG A 11 10.15 19.51 11.63
N PRO A 12 9.29 19.61 10.61
CA PRO A 12 8.62 18.45 10.03
C PRO A 12 9.63 17.43 9.47
N ILE A 13 9.26 16.16 9.51
CA ILE A 13 9.97 15.09 8.81
C ILE A 13 9.22 14.84 7.51
N VAL A 14 9.93 14.89 6.40
CA VAL A 14 9.40 14.66 5.05
C VAL A 14 10.06 13.41 4.50
N PHE A 15 9.29 12.50 3.90
CA PHE A 15 9.80 11.22 3.46
C PHE A 15 9.24 10.75 2.12
N ILE A 16 10.09 10.03 1.38
CA ILE A 16 9.79 9.47 0.07
C ILE A 16 10.75 8.31 -0.24
N SER A 17 10.37 7.40 -1.13
CA SER A 17 11.20 6.31 -1.62
C SER A 17 10.89 5.96 -3.08
N ASP A 18 11.65 4.99 -3.61
CA ASP A 18 11.41 4.38 -4.91
C ASP A 18 11.39 5.45 -6.01
N LEU A 19 12.39 6.34 -5.96
CA LEU A 19 12.52 7.48 -6.85
C LEU A 19 12.81 7.06 -8.29
N HIS A 20 13.50 5.91 -8.48
CA HIS A 20 13.76 5.28 -9.78
C HIS A 20 14.02 6.32 -10.89
N PHE A 21 15.02 7.19 -10.67
CA PHE A 21 15.28 8.34 -11.55
C PHE A 21 15.62 7.90 -12.98
N ASP A 22 16.06 6.67 -13.16
CA ASP A 22 16.33 6.03 -14.44
C ASP A 22 15.10 5.39 -15.09
N PHE A 23 13.89 5.73 -14.63
CA PHE A 23 12.64 5.35 -15.28
C PHE A 23 11.81 6.58 -15.66
N THR A 24 11.11 6.47 -16.79
CA THR A 24 10.03 7.39 -17.17
C THR A 24 8.93 6.59 -17.86
N ASN A 25 7.66 6.86 -17.56
CA ASN A 25 6.52 6.12 -18.14
C ASN A 25 6.63 4.60 -17.95
N GLN A 26 7.14 4.15 -16.80
CA GLN A 26 7.36 2.73 -16.50
C GLN A 26 8.43 2.04 -17.36
N GLU A 27 9.21 2.80 -18.14
CA GLU A 27 10.28 2.30 -18.99
C GLU A 27 11.64 2.81 -18.51
N PHE A 28 12.65 1.94 -18.59
CA PHE A 28 14.02 2.29 -18.23
C PHE A 28 14.57 3.33 -19.22
N ASN A 29 14.90 4.52 -18.71
CA ASN A 29 15.37 5.68 -19.43
C ASN A 29 16.55 6.34 -18.69
N PRO A 30 17.78 5.80 -18.84
CA PRO A 30 18.94 6.28 -18.12
C PRO A 30 19.40 7.67 -18.57
N GLU A 31 18.96 8.15 -19.74
CA GLU A 31 19.28 9.47 -20.31
C GLU A 31 18.53 10.59 -19.57
N ALA A 32 17.32 10.32 -19.08
CA ALA A 32 16.54 11.27 -18.30
C ALA A 32 17.01 11.40 -16.83
N ALA A 33 17.82 10.46 -16.36
CA ALA A 33 18.05 10.25 -14.93
C ALA A 33 18.72 11.43 -14.22
N ASP A 34 19.75 12.03 -14.82
CA ASP A 34 20.43 13.18 -14.21
C ASP A 34 19.51 14.40 -14.12
N ARG A 35 18.67 14.62 -15.14
CA ARG A 35 17.69 15.71 -15.13
C ARG A 35 16.63 15.51 -14.05
N LEU A 36 16.08 14.30 -13.92
CA LEU A 36 15.08 14.00 -12.88
C LEU A 36 15.65 14.20 -11.47
N LYS A 37 16.88 13.72 -11.24
CA LYS A 37 17.63 13.96 -10.00
C LYS A 37 17.84 15.45 -9.73
N GLU A 38 18.22 16.24 -10.73
CA GLU A 38 18.42 17.69 -10.57
C GLU A 38 17.12 18.45 -10.27
N GLU A 39 16.02 18.09 -10.95
CA GLU A 39 14.67 18.62 -10.69
C GLU A 39 14.23 18.27 -9.26
N PHE A 40 14.47 17.04 -8.80
CA PHE A 40 14.21 16.61 -7.42
C PHE A 40 15.00 17.42 -6.41
N LEU A 41 16.32 17.54 -6.58
CA LEU A 41 17.18 18.30 -5.67
C LEU A 41 16.76 19.77 -5.59
N SER A 42 16.34 20.37 -6.70
CA SER A 42 15.83 21.74 -6.75
C SER A 42 14.54 21.87 -5.96
N PHE A 43 13.59 20.95 -6.19
CA PHE A 43 12.33 20.90 -5.45
C PHE A 43 12.53 20.77 -3.93
N ILE A 44 13.40 19.85 -3.49
CA ILE A 44 13.72 19.65 -2.07
C ILE A 44 14.28 20.94 -1.45
N LYS A 45 15.21 21.62 -2.12
CA LYS A 45 15.81 22.85 -1.58
C LYS A 45 14.78 23.97 -1.44
N GLU A 46 13.94 24.14 -2.45
CA GLU A 46 12.94 25.20 -2.50
C GLU A 46 11.83 25.00 -1.47
N ASN A 47 11.36 23.76 -1.29
CA ASN A 47 10.16 23.46 -0.51
C ASN A 47 10.46 22.88 0.88
N TYR A 48 11.58 22.18 1.03
CA TYR A 48 11.89 21.38 2.22
C TYR A 48 13.26 21.69 2.85
N GLY A 49 13.89 22.83 2.52
CA GLY A 49 15.17 23.23 3.12
C GLY A 49 15.15 23.37 4.66
N ASN A 50 13.96 23.51 5.26
CA ASN A 50 13.75 23.54 6.70
C ASN A 50 13.21 22.22 7.29
N CYS A 51 13.03 21.16 6.51
CA CYS A 51 12.57 19.87 7.02
C CYS A 51 13.74 18.92 7.30
N LEU A 52 13.45 17.79 7.95
CA LEU A 52 14.32 16.61 7.94
C LEU A 52 13.86 15.70 6.80
N LEU A 53 14.70 15.45 5.80
CA LEU A 53 14.37 14.58 4.67
C LEU A 53 14.78 13.12 4.98
N CYS A 54 13.86 12.18 4.81
CA CYS A 54 14.12 10.75 4.93
C CYS A 54 13.89 10.06 3.58
N LEU A 55 14.91 9.37 3.06
CA LEU A 55 14.86 8.67 1.78
C LEU A 55 14.93 7.15 1.99
N ALA A 56 13.87 6.44 1.62
CA ALA A 56 13.70 5.01 1.92
C ALA A 56 14.14 4.07 0.78
N GLY A 57 15.24 4.40 0.09
CA GLY A 57 15.88 3.54 -0.92
C GLY A 57 15.26 3.59 -2.32
N ASP A 58 15.93 2.89 -3.24
CA ASP A 58 15.60 2.71 -4.67
C ASP A 58 15.63 4.02 -5.47
N TYR A 59 16.82 4.59 -5.62
CA TYR A 59 17.04 5.83 -6.36
C TYR A 59 17.42 5.57 -7.82
N PHE A 60 18.28 4.57 -8.05
CA PHE A 60 18.79 4.18 -9.36
C PHE A 60 19.09 2.68 -9.39
N ASN A 61 19.08 2.10 -10.59
CA ASN A 61 19.61 0.75 -10.88
C ASN A 61 21.15 0.76 -11.06
N ASP A 62 21.87 1.62 -10.35
CA ASP A 62 23.35 1.65 -10.36
C ASP A 62 23.92 2.26 -9.07
N TYR A 63 24.66 1.47 -8.29
CA TYR A 63 25.24 1.92 -7.02
C TYR A 63 26.14 3.16 -7.15
N ARG A 64 26.77 3.38 -8.30
CA ARG A 64 27.64 4.54 -8.53
C ARG A 64 26.81 5.81 -8.66
N LYS A 65 25.66 5.74 -9.32
CA LYS A 65 24.71 6.85 -9.41
C LYS A 65 24.10 7.15 -8.05
N THR A 66 23.69 6.11 -7.31
CA THR A 66 23.19 6.26 -5.94
C THR A 66 24.22 6.91 -5.02
N LEU A 67 25.49 6.47 -5.05
CA LEU A 67 26.53 7.12 -4.26
C LEU A 67 26.78 8.57 -4.68
N GLY A 68 26.74 8.86 -5.98
CA GLY A 68 26.82 10.21 -6.52
C GLY A 68 25.71 11.11 -5.98
N PHE A 69 24.47 10.62 -5.98
CA PHE A 69 23.30 11.32 -5.46
C PHE A 69 23.42 11.62 -3.96
N ILE A 70 23.84 10.66 -3.13
CA ILE A 70 24.07 10.90 -1.69
C ILE A 70 25.12 12.00 -1.47
N LYS A 71 26.20 12.00 -2.26
CA LYS A 71 27.22 13.07 -2.21
C LYS A 71 26.67 14.43 -2.64
N GLU A 72 25.76 14.45 -3.61
CA GLU A 72 25.07 15.69 -4.02
C GLU A 72 24.16 16.22 -2.91
N LEU A 73 23.40 15.36 -2.22
CA LEU A 73 22.58 15.77 -1.06
C LEU A 73 23.43 16.42 0.03
N GLU A 74 24.55 15.80 0.38
CA GLU A 74 25.53 16.34 1.34
C GLU A 74 26.13 17.67 0.87
N LYS A 75 26.61 17.75 -0.38
CA LYS A 75 27.17 18.98 -0.96
C LYS A 75 26.17 20.14 -0.93
N ASN A 76 24.90 19.83 -1.13
CA ASN A 76 23.80 20.79 -1.09
C ASN A 76 23.31 21.10 0.32
N LYS A 77 23.93 20.52 1.36
CA LYS A 77 23.59 20.68 2.78
C LYS A 77 22.13 20.35 3.10
N ILE A 78 21.54 19.43 2.34
CA ILE A 78 20.21 18.92 2.63
C ILE A 78 20.32 18.10 3.91
N ARG A 79 19.47 18.40 4.89
CA ARG A 79 19.49 17.71 6.19
C ARG A 79 18.60 16.49 6.12
N GLY A 80 19.13 15.32 6.44
CA GLY A 80 18.35 14.11 6.32
C GLY A 80 19.11 12.82 6.50
N PHE A 81 18.36 11.75 6.27
CA PHE A 81 18.82 10.38 6.37
C PHE A 81 18.39 9.59 5.14
N CYS A 82 19.19 8.62 4.75
CA CYS A 82 18.79 7.62 3.76
C CYS A 82 19.16 6.22 4.17
N VAL A 83 18.45 5.27 3.59
CA VAL A 83 18.88 3.87 3.44
C VAL A 83 19.06 3.57 1.96
N LEU A 84 19.62 2.41 1.65
CA LEU A 84 19.71 1.88 0.30
C LEU A 84 18.55 0.91 0.07
N GLY A 85 17.99 0.93 -1.13
CA GLY A 85 17.05 -0.09 -1.60
C GLY A 85 17.77 -1.19 -2.37
N ASN A 86 17.02 -2.20 -2.82
CA ASN A 86 17.63 -3.34 -3.48
C ASN A 86 18.26 -2.95 -4.83
N HIS A 87 17.64 -2.01 -5.56
CA HIS A 87 18.15 -1.49 -6.84
C HIS A 87 19.42 -0.66 -6.68
N ASP A 88 19.59 0.01 -5.54
CA ASP A 88 20.77 0.84 -5.24
C ASP A 88 22.07 0.04 -5.14
N TYR A 89 21.99 -1.31 -5.03
CA TYR A 89 23.16 -2.19 -5.05
C TYR A 89 23.54 -2.67 -6.45
N TRP A 90 22.68 -2.48 -7.44
CA TRP A 90 22.83 -3.11 -8.75
C TRP A 90 24.04 -2.58 -9.51
N SER A 91 24.66 -3.46 -10.30
CA SER A 91 25.67 -3.06 -11.28
C SER A 91 25.88 -4.11 -12.37
N GLN A 92 26.33 -3.65 -13.54
CA GLN A 92 26.72 -4.50 -14.66
C GLN A 92 27.99 -5.35 -14.39
N SER A 93 28.75 -5.04 -13.34
CA SER A 93 29.91 -5.81 -12.90
C SER A 93 29.76 -6.08 -11.40
N PRO A 94 29.05 -7.15 -11.02
CA PRO A 94 28.49 -7.30 -9.69
C PRO A 94 29.58 -7.41 -8.62
N LYS A 95 29.47 -6.52 -7.62
CA LYS A 95 30.19 -6.59 -6.34
C LYS A 95 29.33 -7.35 -5.33
N SER A 96 29.95 -7.89 -4.27
CA SER A 96 29.17 -8.47 -3.18
C SER A 96 28.47 -7.38 -2.37
N TYR A 97 27.42 -7.75 -1.65
CA TYR A 97 26.72 -6.85 -0.73
C TYR A 97 27.68 -6.22 0.30
N GLN A 98 28.57 -7.02 0.91
CA GLN A 98 29.52 -6.48 1.90
C GLN A 98 30.52 -5.49 1.28
N GLU A 99 30.99 -5.75 0.05
CA GLU A 99 31.87 -4.81 -0.66
C GLU A 99 31.16 -3.47 -0.93
N LEU A 100 29.89 -3.52 -1.32
CA LEU A 100 29.10 -2.33 -1.60
C LEU A 100 28.80 -1.54 -0.32
N ILE A 101 28.36 -2.20 0.75
CA ILE A 101 28.13 -1.54 2.05
C ILE A 101 29.42 -0.87 2.55
N ALA A 102 30.56 -1.56 2.51
CA ALA A 102 31.83 -0.98 2.94
C ALA A 102 32.24 0.24 2.10
N LEU A 103 31.95 0.20 0.79
CA LEU A 103 32.21 1.31 -0.13
C LEU A 103 31.32 2.52 0.20
N PHE A 104 30.02 2.33 0.36
CA PHE A 104 29.08 3.39 0.73
C PHE A 104 29.43 3.99 2.08
N ASP A 105 29.68 3.13 3.08
CA ASP A 105 30.08 3.54 4.42
C ASP A 105 31.33 4.42 4.37
N THR A 106 32.42 3.91 3.77
CA THR A 106 33.69 4.66 3.67
C THR A 106 33.50 6.02 3.00
N ALA A 107 32.65 6.09 1.98
CA ALA A 107 32.42 7.30 1.20
C ALA A 107 31.47 8.31 1.87
N THR A 108 30.68 7.90 2.86
CA THR A 108 29.61 8.74 3.46
C THR A 108 29.76 8.92 4.98
N LYS A 109 30.68 8.20 5.64
CA LYS A 109 30.88 8.24 7.10
C LYS A 109 31.12 9.65 7.67
N GLU A 110 31.76 10.52 6.89
CA GLU A 110 32.09 11.89 7.31
C GLU A 110 31.01 12.92 6.94
N ASN A 111 29.91 12.49 6.30
CA ASN A 111 28.82 13.39 5.95
C ASN A 111 28.24 14.03 7.21
N GLN A 112 27.94 15.33 7.14
CA GLN A 112 27.44 16.10 8.28
C GLN A 112 25.95 16.41 8.16
N TYR A 113 25.44 16.60 6.94
CA TYR A 113 24.08 17.04 6.68
C TYR A 113 23.18 15.87 6.27
N PHE A 114 23.65 15.00 5.37
CA PHE A 114 22.87 13.89 4.84
C PHE A 114 23.54 12.55 5.10
N ARG A 115 22.98 11.76 6.02
CA ARG A 115 23.64 10.57 6.58
C ARG A 115 23.03 9.28 6.04
N LEU A 116 23.90 8.38 5.60
CA LEU A 116 23.52 7.01 5.30
C LEU A 116 23.34 6.21 6.60
N LEU A 117 22.22 5.51 6.70
CA LEU A 117 21.90 4.59 7.79
C LEU A 117 22.24 3.16 7.37
N ILE A 118 22.94 2.45 8.24
CA ILE A 118 23.29 1.04 8.12
C ILE A 118 23.21 0.38 9.49
N THR A 119 22.92 -0.92 9.53
CA THR A 119 22.87 -1.71 10.77
C THR A 119 24.10 -1.47 11.67
N GLY A 120 23.88 -1.29 12.97
CA GLY A 120 24.92 -1.05 13.96
C GLY A 120 25.26 0.43 14.22
N ARG A 121 24.61 1.37 13.50
CA ARG A 121 24.80 2.81 13.72
C ARG A 121 23.54 3.50 14.21
N LYS A 122 23.74 4.39 15.19
CA LYS A 122 22.73 5.31 15.69
C LYS A 122 23.14 6.73 15.34
N TYR A 123 22.18 7.53 14.91
CA TYR A 123 22.32 8.97 14.80
C TYR A 123 21.27 9.66 15.66
N TYR A 124 21.47 10.94 15.95
CA TYR A 124 20.53 11.71 16.73
C TYR A 124 20.14 12.97 15.97
N TYR A 125 18.85 13.26 15.98
CA TYR A 125 18.29 14.51 15.51
C TYR A 125 17.39 15.07 16.60
N ASP A 126 17.84 16.12 17.27
CA ASP A 126 17.26 16.59 18.54
C ASP A 126 17.14 15.45 19.56
N ASP A 127 15.91 15.08 19.96
CA ASP A 127 15.61 13.98 20.88
C ASP A 127 15.24 12.65 20.18
N LEU A 128 15.29 12.60 18.84
CA LEU A 128 15.03 11.38 18.07
C LEU A 128 16.32 10.58 17.84
N CYS A 129 16.33 9.32 18.27
CA CYS A 129 17.33 8.35 17.82
C CYS A 129 16.93 7.84 16.43
N VAL A 130 17.81 7.97 15.44
CA VAL A 130 17.55 7.57 14.05
C VAL A 130 18.41 6.36 13.70
N ILE A 131 17.77 5.29 13.25
CA ILE A 131 18.40 4.06 12.79
C ILE A 131 17.80 3.60 11.46
N GLY A 132 18.54 2.81 10.70
CA GLY A 132 18.02 2.29 9.45
C GLY A 132 18.96 1.30 8.79
N ASP A 133 18.38 0.55 7.86
CA ASP A 133 19.06 -0.43 7.01
C ASP A 133 18.18 -0.70 5.78
N THR A 134 18.68 -1.42 4.79
CA THR A 134 17.83 -1.99 3.73
C THR A 134 16.72 -2.84 4.33
N GLY A 135 17.01 -3.52 5.44
CA GLY A 135 16.04 -4.26 6.24
C GLY A 135 15.84 -5.69 5.76
N TRP A 136 15.89 -5.90 4.43
CA TRP A 136 15.76 -7.21 3.77
C TRP A 136 14.55 -8.02 4.28
N THR A 137 14.49 -9.32 3.94
CA THR A 137 13.36 -10.18 4.31
C THR A 137 13.75 -11.41 5.12
N SER A 138 12.80 -11.89 5.94
CA SER A 138 12.88 -13.13 6.70
C SER A 138 12.45 -14.38 5.92
N PHE A 139 11.82 -14.22 4.74
CA PHE A 139 11.20 -15.30 3.97
C PHE A 139 10.19 -16.13 4.78
N ARG A 140 9.36 -15.45 5.57
CA ARG A 140 8.46 -16.08 6.53
C ARG A 140 7.05 -15.50 6.46
N ARG A 141 6.05 -16.37 6.57
CA ARG A 141 4.64 -16.00 6.78
C ARG A 141 4.28 -15.87 8.25
N ARG A 142 3.35 -14.97 8.61
CA ARG A 142 2.68 -14.99 9.93
C ARG A 142 2.03 -16.34 10.23
N VAL A 143 1.37 -16.95 9.25
CA VAL A 143 0.73 -18.27 9.36
C VAL A 143 1.42 -19.25 8.41
N GLY A 144 1.92 -20.37 8.95
CA GLY A 144 2.66 -21.38 8.18
C GLY A 144 4.18 -21.36 8.36
N GLY A 145 4.74 -20.24 8.86
CA GLY A 145 6.16 -20.18 9.23
C GLY A 145 7.10 -19.96 8.06
N ASP A 146 8.29 -20.56 8.14
CA ASP A 146 9.35 -20.42 7.14
C ASP A 146 8.93 -21.04 5.80
N ILE A 147 9.31 -20.38 4.71
CA ILE A 147 9.07 -20.88 3.36
C ILE A 147 10.38 -21.46 2.78
N PRO A 148 10.33 -22.53 1.97
CA PRO A 148 11.54 -23.09 1.33
C PRO A 148 12.28 -22.01 0.53
N LEU A 149 13.57 -21.82 0.81
CA LEU A 149 14.36 -20.74 0.23
C LEU A 149 14.71 -20.97 -1.25
N GLU A 150 14.63 -22.22 -1.71
CA GLU A 150 14.98 -22.62 -3.07
C GLU A 150 14.14 -21.87 -4.13
N GLN A 151 12.90 -21.50 -3.78
CA GLN A 151 12.01 -20.75 -4.67
C GLN A 151 12.46 -19.29 -4.90
N PHE A 152 13.40 -18.78 -4.10
CA PHE A 152 13.90 -17.40 -4.17
C PHE A 152 15.34 -17.32 -4.73
N THR A 153 15.84 -18.41 -5.33
CA THR A 153 17.19 -18.45 -5.90
C THR A 153 17.33 -17.69 -7.22
N GLU A 154 16.22 -17.44 -7.92
CA GLU A 154 16.16 -16.74 -9.22
C GLU A 154 15.62 -15.30 -9.10
N LEU A 155 15.76 -14.67 -7.92
CA LEU A 155 15.36 -13.28 -7.75
C LEU A 155 16.16 -12.34 -8.69
N PRO A 156 15.55 -11.25 -9.19
CA PRO A 156 16.23 -10.29 -10.07
C PRO A 156 17.58 -9.81 -9.49
N ASP A 157 17.63 -9.60 -8.19
CA ASP A 157 18.81 -9.11 -7.48
C ASP A 157 19.98 -10.11 -7.48
N ALA A 158 19.70 -11.41 -7.60
CA ALA A 158 20.72 -12.47 -7.57
C ALA A 158 21.69 -12.40 -8.76
N CYS A 159 21.25 -11.84 -9.90
CA CYS A 159 22.13 -11.62 -11.05
C CYS A 159 22.86 -10.27 -11.02
N MET A 160 22.38 -9.33 -10.19
CA MET A 160 22.88 -7.96 -10.10
C MET A 160 23.84 -7.73 -8.93
N VAL A 161 23.81 -8.60 -7.91
CA VAL A 161 24.67 -8.55 -6.73
C VAL A 161 25.37 -9.90 -6.56
N LYS A 162 26.70 -9.87 -6.44
CA LYS A 162 27.51 -11.11 -6.43
C LYS A 162 27.29 -11.89 -5.15
N GLY A 163 26.94 -13.17 -5.28
CA GLY A 163 26.78 -14.10 -4.16
C GLY A 163 25.54 -13.80 -3.32
N PHE A 164 24.54 -13.14 -3.90
CA PHE A 164 23.33 -12.71 -3.21
C PHE A 164 22.34 -13.88 -3.10
N HIS A 165 22.45 -14.64 -2.01
CA HIS A 165 21.66 -15.85 -1.76
C HIS A 165 20.62 -15.64 -0.65
N PRO A 166 19.44 -16.28 -0.70
CA PRO A 166 18.37 -16.13 0.29
C PRO A 166 18.82 -16.35 1.75
N GLU A 167 19.74 -17.28 2.00
CA GLU A 167 20.28 -17.55 3.34
C GLU A 167 21.01 -16.34 3.92
N GLN A 168 21.79 -15.64 3.09
CA GLN A 168 22.51 -14.44 3.50
C GLN A 168 21.56 -13.26 3.73
N ILE A 169 20.55 -13.12 2.88
CA ILE A 169 19.51 -12.09 3.02
C ILE A 169 18.77 -12.27 4.35
N LYS A 170 18.42 -13.52 4.70
CA LYS A 170 17.80 -13.87 5.99
C LYS A 170 18.71 -13.55 7.17
N GLU A 171 20.01 -13.79 7.04
CA GLU A 171 21.01 -13.42 8.06
C GLU A 171 21.10 -11.90 8.24
N PHE A 172 21.17 -11.13 7.15
CA PHE A 172 21.18 -9.66 7.20
C PHE A 172 19.92 -9.12 7.88
N HIS A 173 18.75 -9.65 7.52
CA HIS A 173 17.48 -9.31 8.15
C HIS A 173 17.49 -9.59 9.66
N GLY A 174 17.98 -10.78 10.07
CA GLY A 174 18.09 -11.15 11.48
C GLY A 174 19.00 -10.21 12.29
N ASN A 175 20.16 -9.85 11.73
CA ASN A 175 21.10 -8.92 12.35
C ASN A 175 20.50 -7.52 12.51
N TRP A 176 19.81 -7.03 11.48
CA TRP A 176 19.08 -5.76 11.53
C TRP A 176 17.99 -5.76 12.62
N VAL A 177 17.13 -6.79 12.64
CA VAL A 177 16.03 -6.90 13.63
C VAL A 177 16.58 -6.97 15.06
N ALA A 178 17.69 -7.67 15.28
CA ALA A 178 18.33 -7.74 16.59
C ALA A 178 18.82 -6.36 17.05
N PHE A 179 19.54 -5.65 16.17
CA PHE A 179 20.02 -4.29 16.43
C PHE A 179 18.87 -3.32 16.69
N ALA A 180 17.85 -3.31 15.83
CA ALA A 180 16.71 -2.40 15.95
C ALA A 180 15.95 -2.62 17.27
N ASN A 181 15.75 -3.88 17.70
CA ASN A 181 15.13 -4.17 19.00
C ASN A 181 15.98 -3.70 20.19
N GLU A 182 17.31 -3.83 20.11
CA GLU A 182 18.21 -3.30 21.14
C GLU A 182 18.05 -1.78 21.28
N VAL A 183 18.00 -1.06 20.15
CA VAL A 183 17.81 0.40 20.14
C VAL A 183 16.45 0.79 20.70
N VAL A 184 15.38 0.19 20.16
CA VAL A 184 13.99 0.45 20.57
C VAL A 184 13.76 0.20 22.06
N SER A 185 14.45 -0.79 22.64
CA SER A 185 14.38 -1.08 24.08
C SER A 185 15.16 -0.10 24.96
N ALA A 186 16.12 0.64 24.40
CA ALA A 186 17.04 1.51 25.14
C ALA A 186 16.73 3.00 24.98
N GLU A 187 16.16 3.41 23.85
CA GLU A 187 15.88 4.79 23.51
C GLU A 187 14.42 5.16 23.80
N GLU A 188 14.14 6.43 24.07
CA GLU A 188 12.76 6.88 24.32
C GLU A 188 11.96 7.08 23.01
N LYS A 189 12.61 7.63 21.99
CA LYS A 189 11.98 7.98 20.71
C LYS A 189 12.87 7.54 19.57
N VAL A 190 12.34 6.68 18.70
CA VAL A 190 13.12 6.11 17.61
C VAL A 190 12.46 6.41 16.26
N LEU A 191 13.24 6.93 15.31
CA LEU A 191 12.87 6.94 13.91
C LEU A 191 13.62 5.82 13.20
N ILE A 192 12.87 4.86 12.69
CA ILE A 192 13.37 3.73 11.93
C ILE A 192 13.12 4.01 10.45
N LEU A 193 14.16 3.94 9.64
CA LEU A 193 14.07 4.05 8.19
C LEU A 193 14.52 2.72 7.59
N THR A 194 13.67 2.09 6.77
CA THR A 194 14.05 0.89 6.02
C THR A 194 13.65 1.00 4.57
N HIS A 195 14.19 0.16 3.70
CA HIS A 195 13.64 0.03 2.35
C HIS A 195 12.55 -1.05 2.35
N PHE A 196 12.88 -2.26 2.81
CA PHE A 196 11.91 -3.33 2.97
C PHE A 196 10.98 -3.03 4.16
N PRO A 197 9.67 -3.29 4.03
CA PRO A 197 8.74 -3.11 5.13
C PRO A 197 9.06 -4.03 6.29
N MET A 198 9.03 -3.49 7.51
CA MET A 198 9.23 -4.25 8.75
C MET A 198 7.92 -4.82 9.33
N PHE A 199 6.89 -4.95 8.48
CA PHE A 199 5.56 -5.43 8.81
C PHE A 199 5.11 -6.47 7.78
N ASP A 200 4.27 -7.42 8.22
CA ASP A 200 3.84 -8.53 7.38
C ASP A 200 2.60 -8.18 6.54
N PHE A 201 2.82 -8.06 5.23
CA PHE A 201 1.81 -7.91 4.18
C PHE A 201 1.54 -9.20 3.39
N THR A 202 2.11 -10.36 3.79
CA THR A 202 2.05 -11.60 3.00
C THR A 202 0.61 -12.09 2.78
N ARG A 203 0.29 -12.40 1.52
CA ARG A 203 -0.95 -13.08 1.10
C ARG A 203 -0.67 -14.41 0.40
N GLU A 204 0.47 -14.50 -0.27
CA GLU A 204 0.98 -15.69 -0.97
C GLU A 204 2.46 -15.93 -0.60
N ASP A 205 3.03 -17.06 -1.04
CA ASP A 205 4.43 -17.43 -0.73
C ASP A 205 5.42 -16.43 -1.33
N THR A 206 5.14 -15.98 -2.55
CA THR A 206 5.95 -15.01 -3.29
C THR A 206 6.05 -13.66 -2.58
N ASP A 207 5.06 -13.32 -1.77
CA ASP A 207 5.04 -12.05 -1.04
C ASP A 207 6.12 -12.00 0.05
N CYS A 208 6.63 -13.16 0.48
CA CYS A 208 7.71 -13.24 1.47
C CYS A 208 9.03 -12.67 0.94
N TRP A 209 9.15 -12.36 -0.36
CA TRP A 209 10.28 -11.63 -0.89
C TRP A 209 10.28 -10.17 -0.42
N TRP A 210 9.14 -9.50 -0.49
CA TRP A 210 9.01 -8.07 -0.27
C TRP A 210 8.30 -7.71 1.05
N SER A 211 7.89 -8.71 1.83
CA SER A 211 7.25 -8.58 3.13
C SER A 211 8.02 -9.34 4.20
N SER A 212 8.18 -8.71 5.37
CA SER A 212 8.94 -9.26 6.47
C SER A 212 8.10 -9.42 7.73
N LEU A 213 8.00 -10.64 8.24
CA LEU A 213 7.54 -10.87 9.59
C LEU A 213 8.65 -10.49 10.58
N THR A 214 8.40 -9.53 11.46
CA THR A 214 9.40 -9.04 12.42
C THR A 214 8.89 -9.17 13.85
N GLY A 215 9.81 -9.43 14.79
CA GLY A 215 9.55 -9.37 16.23
C GLY A 215 9.81 -7.97 16.81
N LEU A 216 9.83 -6.94 15.98
CA LEU A 216 10.22 -5.59 16.37
C LEU A 216 9.17 -4.95 17.29
N LYS A 217 9.54 -4.62 18.52
CA LYS A 217 8.62 -4.02 19.52
C LYS A 217 8.57 -2.49 19.41
N ALA A 218 8.09 -2.01 18.28
CA ALA A 218 8.20 -0.63 17.82
C ALA A 218 7.21 0.37 18.48
N GLU A 219 6.80 0.18 19.74
CA GLU A 219 5.74 0.99 20.36
C GLU A 219 6.12 2.47 20.56
N ASN A 220 7.42 2.76 20.59
CA ASN A 220 8.00 4.09 20.75
C ASN A 220 8.74 4.56 19.50
N SER A 221 8.36 4.07 18.31
CA SER A 221 9.01 4.44 17.07
C SER A 221 8.06 4.83 15.96
N TRP A 222 8.55 5.62 15.01
CA TRP A 222 8.00 5.69 13.64
C TRP A 222 8.88 4.86 12.72
N ASN A 223 8.27 4.12 11.79
CA ASN A 223 8.93 3.31 10.77
C ASN A 223 8.57 3.83 9.38
N ILE A 224 9.53 4.42 8.68
CA ILE A 224 9.40 4.87 7.30
C ILE A 224 9.96 3.77 6.39
N PHE A 225 9.22 3.35 5.36
CA PHE A 225 9.65 2.30 4.44
C PHE A 225 9.31 2.57 2.95
N GLY A 226 9.79 1.72 2.04
CA GLY A 226 9.60 1.80 0.58
C GLY A 226 9.22 0.47 -0.09
N HIS A 227 9.80 0.16 -1.25
CA HIS A 227 9.84 -1.14 -1.95
C HIS A 227 8.53 -1.65 -2.61
N THR A 228 7.37 -1.42 -1.98
CA THR A 228 6.09 -2.01 -2.42
C THR A 228 5.48 -1.37 -3.68
N HIS A 229 5.96 -0.19 -4.06
CA HIS A 229 5.42 0.71 -5.08
C HIS A 229 3.94 1.09 -4.87
N HIS A 230 3.42 0.89 -3.66
CA HIS A 230 2.15 1.46 -3.26
C HIS A 230 2.36 2.93 -2.89
N LYS A 231 1.66 3.84 -3.57
CA LYS A 231 1.85 5.29 -3.47
C LYS A 231 1.87 5.80 -2.03
N GLN A 232 0.97 5.29 -1.20
CA GLN A 232 0.85 5.63 0.20
C GLN A 232 0.53 4.37 1.00
N ILE A 233 1.22 4.15 2.12
CA ILE A 233 0.82 3.15 3.11
C ILE A 233 0.90 3.81 4.49
N HIS A 234 -0.12 3.61 5.33
CA HIS A 234 -0.09 3.93 6.74
C HIS A 234 -0.75 2.80 7.53
N CYS A 235 0.01 2.18 8.43
CA CYS A 235 -0.48 1.13 9.33
C CYS A 235 0.27 1.21 10.68
N TYR A 236 -0.43 1.58 11.74
CA TYR A 236 0.15 1.89 13.05
C TYR A 236 1.25 2.96 12.93
N ASN A 237 2.45 2.63 13.38
CA ASN A 237 3.63 3.45 13.26
C ASN A 237 4.42 3.22 11.96
N ASN A 238 3.86 2.52 10.96
CA ASN A 238 4.53 2.25 9.69
C ASN A 238 3.94 3.14 8.60
N VAL A 239 4.79 3.89 7.90
CA VAL A 239 4.39 4.83 6.85
C VAL A 239 5.29 4.74 5.64
N SER A 240 4.72 4.98 4.45
CA SER A 240 5.45 4.96 3.20
C SER A 240 4.83 5.87 2.15
N TYR A 241 5.67 6.56 1.37
CA TYR A 241 5.31 7.31 0.17
C TYR A 241 6.28 6.98 -0.95
N GLN A 242 5.76 6.47 -2.06
CA GLN A 242 6.58 5.84 -3.11
C GLN A 242 6.21 6.37 -4.50
N ILE A 243 7.20 6.72 -5.30
CA ILE A 243 6.98 7.10 -6.72
C ILE A 243 6.84 5.83 -7.58
N GLY A 244 7.71 4.84 -7.33
CA GLY A 244 7.83 3.65 -8.19
C GLY A 244 8.32 4.04 -9.59
N TYR A 245 7.88 3.30 -10.61
CA TYR A 245 8.29 3.52 -12.00
C TYR A 245 7.48 4.61 -12.74
N GLU A 246 6.65 5.38 -12.03
CA GLU A 246 5.66 6.29 -12.62
C GLU A 246 6.17 7.71 -12.92
N ASN A 247 7.49 7.95 -12.88
CA ASN A 247 8.05 9.23 -13.25
C ASN A 247 7.55 9.70 -14.63
N LYS A 248 7.01 10.91 -14.69
CA LYS A 248 6.47 11.49 -15.93
C LYS A 248 7.62 11.81 -16.90
N SER A 249 7.42 11.67 -18.21
CA SER A 249 8.38 12.12 -19.24
C SER A 249 8.30 13.63 -19.48
N ALA A 250 9.31 14.22 -20.15
CA ALA A 250 9.40 15.67 -20.31
C ALA A 250 8.21 16.26 -21.08
N GLU A 251 7.64 15.50 -22.01
CA GLU A 251 6.48 15.87 -22.81
C GLU A 251 5.20 15.96 -21.97
N GLN A 252 5.10 15.18 -20.88
CA GLN A 252 3.93 15.13 -20.02
C GLN A 252 3.87 16.25 -18.97
N VAL A 253 4.96 16.98 -18.77
CA VAL A 253 5.08 18.03 -17.76
C VAL A 253 5.38 19.39 -18.38
N ALA A 254 4.86 19.65 -19.59
CA ALA A 254 5.15 20.83 -20.41
C ALA A 254 4.92 22.18 -19.69
N GLY A 255 5.90 22.62 -18.88
CA GLY A 255 5.87 23.83 -18.07
C GLY A 255 5.47 23.65 -16.60
N GLU A 256 5.20 22.43 -16.14
CA GLU A 256 4.85 22.11 -14.75
C GLU A 256 5.99 21.40 -14.02
N SER A 257 6.05 21.55 -12.69
CA SER A 257 7.00 20.80 -11.85
C SER A 257 6.62 19.32 -11.83
N ARG A 258 7.58 18.42 -12.07
CA ARG A 258 7.37 16.97 -11.90
C ARG A 258 7.09 16.58 -10.46
N TYR A 259 7.68 17.30 -9.52
CA TYR A 259 7.53 17.06 -8.10
C TYR A 259 6.54 18.05 -7.50
N SER A 260 5.63 17.54 -6.68
CA SER A 260 4.67 18.31 -5.88
C SER A 260 4.73 17.85 -4.43
N SER A 261 4.14 18.62 -3.51
CA SER A 261 4.16 18.26 -2.09
C SER A 261 3.40 16.95 -1.80
N GLU A 262 2.40 16.62 -2.62
CA GLU A 262 1.56 15.42 -2.52
C GLU A 262 2.32 14.10 -2.78
N LEU A 263 3.52 14.18 -3.38
CA LEU A 263 4.37 12.99 -3.59
C LEU A 263 5.15 12.60 -2.33
N PHE A 264 5.07 13.38 -1.26
CA PHE A 264 5.89 13.20 -0.06
C PHE A 264 5.01 12.97 1.15
N GLY A 265 5.38 11.99 1.97
CA GLY A 265 4.80 11.82 3.28
C GLY A 265 5.35 12.86 4.25
N ARG A 266 4.53 13.27 5.23
CA ARG A 266 4.93 14.25 6.23
C ARG A 266 4.51 13.86 7.65
N LEU A 267 5.50 13.81 8.54
CA LEU A 267 5.29 13.74 9.98
C LEU A 267 5.48 15.13 10.60
N GLU A 268 4.50 15.58 11.37
CA GLU A 268 4.52 16.83 12.11
C GLU A 268 4.50 16.59 13.60
N ARG A 269 5.22 17.41 14.37
CA ARG A 269 5.17 17.32 15.83
C ARG A 269 3.83 17.82 16.36
N ILE A 270 3.24 17.11 17.32
CA ILE A 270 1.93 17.44 17.88
C ILE A 270 1.98 18.77 18.63
N SER A 271 1.13 19.70 18.22
CA SER A 271 0.78 20.91 18.97
C SER A 271 -0.70 20.85 19.38
N GLY A 272 -1.00 20.02 20.39
CA GLY A 272 -2.35 19.86 20.93
C GLY A 272 -3.20 18.79 20.24
N SER A 273 -3.93 18.01 21.04
CA SER A 273 -4.78 16.91 20.58
C SER A 273 -6.15 17.41 20.13
N SER A 274 -6.50 17.20 18.87
CA SER A 274 -7.89 17.21 18.42
C SER A 274 -8.40 15.76 18.34
N GLY A 275 -9.21 15.39 19.34
CA GLY A 275 -9.97 14.15 19.29
C GLY A 275 -11.09 14.27 18.25
N ILE A 276 -11.21 13.27 17.38
CA ILE A 276 -12.30 13.20 16.41
C ILE A 276 -13.50 12.55 17.09
N ALA A 277 -14.57 13.31 17.27
CA ALA A 277 -15.87 12.76 17.68
C ALA A 277 -16.62 12.22 16.46
N LEU A 278 -17.07 10.97 16.58
CA LEU A 278 -17.83 10.22 15.58
C LEU A 278 -19.35 10.47 15.74
N ALA A 279 -20.04 10.76 14.64
CA ALA A 279 -21.51 10.80 14.57
C ALA A 279 -22.05 9.66 13.68
N LYS A 280 -23.26 9.17 13.97
CA LYS A 280 -23.87 8.00 13.30
C LYS A 280 -24.83 8.38 12.16
N GLU A 281 -24.76 7.60 11.07
CA GLU A 281 -25.64 7.46 9.87
C GLU A 281 -25.73 8.68 8.90
N SER A 282 -25.62 8.58 7.56
CA SER A 282 -25.43 7.50 6.58
C SER A 282 -24.49 7.96 5.44
N MET A 283 -23.23 7.49 5.40
CA MET A 283 -22.21 7.95 4.41
C MET A 283 -21.89 6.95 3.29
N ILE A 284 -22.29 5.67 3.43
CA ILE A 284 -21.97 4.62 2.45
C ILE A 284 -22.63 4.89 1.07
N SER A 285 -23.77 5.57 1.04
CA SER A 285 -24.53 5.83 -0.19
C SER A 285 -23.77 6.66 -1.22
N ALA A 286 -22.83 7.51 -0.79
CA ALA A 286 -22.02 8.32 -1.71
C ALA A 286 -21.00 7.49 -2.50
N PHE A 287 -20.78 6.24 -2.11
CA PHE A 287 -19.97 5.26 -2.85
C PHE A 287 -20.77 4.40 -3.82
N PHE A 288 -22.05 4.72 -3.99
CA PHE A 288 -22.95 4.07 -4.92
C PHE A 288 -23.53 5.12 -5.88
N SER A 289 -23.52 4.81 -7.17
CA SER A 289 -24.09 5.64 -8.22
C SER A 289 -24.87 4.75 -9.19
N PRO A 290 -26.21 4.82 -9.21
CA PRO A 290 -27.02 3.96 -10.07
C PRO A 290 -26.81 4.34 -11.55
N ILE A 291 -26.71 3.33 -12.40
CA ILE A 291 -26.68 3.50 -13.86
C ILE A 291 -27.97 2.92 -14.42
N THR A 292 -28.69 3.73 -15.20
CA THR A 292 -29.90 3.31 -15.91
C THR A 292 -29.61 3.24 -17.40
N VAL A 293 -29.73 2.06 -17.99
CA VAL A 293 -29.67 1.87 -19.45
C VAL A 293 -31.10 1.96 -20.00
N THR A 294 -31.45 3.06 -20.65
CA THR A 294 -32.81 3.27 -21.17
C THR A 294 -33.00 2.77 -22.60
N ASP A 295 -31.96 2.79 -23.44
CA ASP A 295 -32.02 2.33 -24.83
C ASP A 295 -30.73 1.60 -25.21
N THR A 296 -30.80 0.28 -25.34
CA THR A 296 -29.65 -0.59 -25.61
C THR A 296 -29.03 -0.40 -27.00
N ILE A 297 -29.76 0.22 -27.93
CA ILE A 297 -29.30 0.50 -29.30
C ILE A 297 -28.56 1.84 -29.35
N ARG A 298 -28.99 2.82 -28.55
CA ARG A 298 -28.30 4.13 -28.45
C ARG A 298 -27.12 4.10 -27.48
N ASP A 299 -27.20 3.27 -26.44
CA ASP A 299 -26.20 3.20 -25.35
C ASP A 299 -25.20 2.03 -25.51
N ILE A 300 -24.91 1.60 -26.75
CA ILE A 300 -24.08 0.41 -27.05
C ILE A 300 -22.72 0.47 -26.34
N GLU A 301 -22.09 1.64 -26.29
CA GLU A 301 -20.80 1.81 -25.62
C GLU A 301 -20.91 1.56 -24.11
N MET A 302 -21.91 2.14 -23.46
CA MET A 302 -22.20 1.94 -22.02
C MET A 302 -22.54 0.47 -21.73
N VAL A 303 -23.36 -0.18 -22.56
CA VAL A 303 -23.68 -1.61 -22.44
C VAL A 303 -22.41 -2.47 -22.56
N THR A 304 -21.53 -2.16 -23.50
CA THR A 304 -20.25 -2.85 -23.69
C THR A 304 -19.34 -2.66 -22.49
N GLN A 305 -19.27 -1.44 -21.95
CA GLN A 305 -18.52 -1.11 -20.75
C GLN A 305 -19.07 -1.87 -19.53
N ILE A 306 -20.39 -1.88 -19.31
CA ILE A 306 -21.05 -2.64 -18.25
C ILE A 306 -20.71 -4.14 -18.36
N LYS A 307 -20.80 -4.72 -19.56
CA LYS A 307 -20.53 -6.15 -19.81
C LYS A 307 -19.06 -6.55 -19.56
N THR A 308 -18.12 -5.62 -19.64
CA THR A 308 -16.67 -5.90 -19.55
C THR A 308 -16.03 -5.52 -18.22
N ARG A 309 -16.45 -4.40 -17.60
CA ARG A 309 -15.77 -3.81 -16.43
C ARG A 309 -15.97 -4.56 -15.13
N GLY A 310 -17.19 -5.03 -14.84
CA GLY A 310 -17.53 -5.60 -13.54
C GLY A 310 -16.71 -6.85 -13.17
N PHE A 311 -16.33 -7.69 -14.14
CA PHE A 311 -15.55 -8.91 -13.86
C PHE A 311 -14.10 -8.63 -13.49
N LYS A 312 -13.47 -7.60 -14.07
CA LYS A 312 -12.12 -7.18 -13.66
C LYS A 312 -12.13 -6.72 -12.21
N ARG A 313 -13.15 -5.93 -11.83
CA ARG A 313 -13.33 -5.45 -10.46
C ARG A 313 -13.60 -6.60 -9.47
N CYS A 314 -14.45 -7.56 -9.83
CA CYS A 314 -14.68 -8.78 -9.05
C CYS A 314 -13.39 -9.59 -8.87
N ALA A 315 -12.62 -9.78 -9.94
CA ALA A 315 -11.36 -10.53 -9.88
C ALA A 315 -10.32 -9.86 -8.99
N ALA A 316 -10.23 -8.52 -8.98
CA ALA A 316 -9.37 -7.78 -8.07
C ALA A 316 -9.79 -7.93 -6.58
N ASN A 317 -11.06 -8.23 -6.34
CA ASN A 317 -11.66 -8.32 -5.00
C ASN A 317 -11.93 -9.78 -4.54
N LYS A 318 -11.43 -10.77 -5.28
CA LYS A 318 -11.76 -12.17 -5.02
C LYS A 318 -11.29 -12.64 -3.62
N LYS A 319 -10.11 -12.18 -3.19
CA LYS A 319 -9.52 -12.59 -1.90
C LYS A 319 -10.24 -12.00 -0.70
N ASN A 320 -10.61 -10.71 -0.71
CA ASN A 320 -11.38 -10.10 0.38
C ASN A 320 -12.78 -10.71 0.48
N PHE A 321 -13.45 -10.96 -0.65
CA PHE A 321 -14.75 -11.63 -0.64
C PHE A 321 -14.65 -13.09 -0.18
N ALA A 322 -13.57 -13.80 -0.50
CA ALA A 322 -13.30 -15.13 0.04
C ALA A 322 -13.05 -15.10 1.54
N ALA A 323 -12.21 -14.19 2.04
CA ALA A 323 -11.98 -14.02 3.47
C ALA A 323 -13.29 -13.73 4.22
N LEU A 324 -14.09 -12.78 3.73
CA LEU A 324 -15.40 -12.43 4.30
C LEU A 324 -16.40 -13.61 4.26
N ALA A 325 -16.42 -14.39 3.18
CA ALA A 325 -17.34 -15.52 3.02
C ALA A 325 -17.03 -16.70 3.94
N ASN A 326 -15.75 -16.96 4.20
CA ASN A 326 -15.28 -18.10 4.98
C ASN A 326 -15.23 -17.80 6.49
N ASP A 327 -14.68 -16.65 6.89
CA ASP A 327 -14.58 -16.24 8.29
C ASP A 327 -14.74 -14.72 8.43
N ARG A 328 -16.01 -14.31 8.46
CA ARG A 328 -16.41 -12.92 8.64
C ARG A 328 -15.86 -12.30 9.93
N SER A 329 -15.85 -13.04 11.03
CA SER A 329 -15.41 -12.51 12.32
C SER A 329 -13.92 -12.19 12.30
N SER A 330 -13.10 -13.10 11.77
CA SER A 330 -11.67 -12.84 11.59
C SER A 330 -11.43 -11.72 10.58
N TYR A 331 -12.19 -11.67 9.48
CA TYR A 331 -12.10 -10.60 8.49
C TYR A 331 -12.36 -9.21 9.10
N LEU A 332 -13.47 -9.04 9.82
CA LEU A 332 -13.83 -7.76 10.44
C LEU A 332 -12.86 -7.37 11.56
N LYS A 333 -12.37 -8.34 12.33
CA LYS A 333 -11.33 -8.09 13.34
C LYS A 333 -10.07 -7.50 12.69
N GLN A 334 -9.61 -8.07 11.57
CA GLN A 334 -8.46 -7.54 10.85
C GLN A 334 -8.71 -6.14 10.27
N VAL A 335 -9.90 -5.89 9.72
CA VAL A 335 -10.29 -4.55 9.25
C VAL A 335 -10.23 -3.52 10.39
N MET A 336 -10.77 -3.86 11.56
CA MET A 336 -10.73 -3.01 12.75
C MET A 336 -9.30 -2.79 13.27
N GLU A 337 -8.47 -3.83 13.31
CA GLU A 337 -7.05 -3.73 13.69
C GLU A 337 -6.31 -2.74 12.76
N ILE A 338 -6.48 -2.86 11.43
CA ILE A 338 -5.84 -1.95 10.47
C ILE A 338 -6.39 -0.51 10.61
N LEU A 339 -7.70 -0.34 10.73
CA LEU A 339 -8.32 0.98 10.89
C LEU A 339 -7.82 1.67 12.16
N ASN A 340 -7.80 0.96 13.29
CA ASN A 340 -7.28 1.50 14.54
C ASN A 340 -5.81 1.89 14.39
N GLY A 341 -4.99 1.09 13.71
CA GLY A 341 -3.61 1.46 13.40
C GLY A 341 -3.47 2.73 12.56
N CYS A 342 -4.40 3.02 11.66
CA CYS A 342 -4.40 4.29 10.91
C CYS A 342 -4.81 5.49 11.79
N LEU A 343 -5.64 5.25 12.81
CA LEU A 343 -6.16 6.27 13.72
C LEU A 343 -5.21 6.53 14.91
N GLU A 344 -4.44 5.52 15.31
CA GLU A 344 -3.35 5.61 16.28
C GLU A 344 -2.19 6.38 15.63
N GLY A 345 -2.28 7.71 15.71
CA GLY A 345 -1.44 8.60 14.92
C GLY A 345 -0.30 9.24 15.68
N ASN A 346 -0.04 8.93 16.95
CA ASN A 346 1.00 9.61 17.75
C ASN A 346 2.09 8.65 18.18
N PHE A 347 3.26 8.77 17.57
CA PHE A 347 4.48 8.12 18.02
C PHE A 347 5.61 9.14 18.06
N CYS A 348 6.48 9.08 19.08
CA CYS A 348 7.61 10.00 19.24
C CYS A 348 7.24 11.50 19.25
N ASP A 349 6.04 11.88 19.66
CA ASP A 349 5.44 13.23 19.52
C ASP A 349 5.11 13.67 18.09
N TYR A 350 5.20 12.78 17.11
CA TYR A 350 4.91 13.05 15.71
C TYR A 350 3.59 12.40 15.26
N VAL A 351 2.87 13.10 14.38
CA VAL A 351 1.67 12.64 13.69
C VAL A 351 1.86 12.70 12.19
N VAL A 352 1.26 11.74 11.48
CA VAL A 352 1.09 11.82 10.03
C VAL A 352 0.11 12.95 9.72
N THR A 353 0.50 13.83 8.81
CA THR A 353 -0.28 15.01 8.40
C THR A 353 -1.48 14.61 7.54
N GLU A 354 -1.30 13.60 6.69
CA GLU A 354 -2.29 13.08 5.76
C GLU A 354 -3.09 11.94 6.38
N ARG A 355 -3.80 12.25 7.47
CA ARG A 355 -4.73 11.29 8.09
C ARG A 355 -5.85 10.96 7.12
N LEU A 356 -6.39 9.75 7.23
CA LEU A 356 -7.65 9.39 6.58
C LEU A 356 -8.69 10.47 6.86
N SER A 357 -9.35 10.95 5.81
CA SER A 357 -10.36 11.98 5.97
C SER A 357 -11.46 11.46 6.89
N LYS A 358 -12.05 12.36 7.69
CA LYS A 358 -13.11 12.01 8.64
C LYS A 358 -14.24 11.22 7.95
N TYR A 359 -14.58 11.63 6.72
CA TYR A 359 -15.57 10.98 5.87
C TYR A 359 -15.23 9.50 5.58
N ILE A 360 -13.96 9.18 5.28
CA ILE A 360 -13.52 7.81 5.01
C ILE A 360 -13.60 6.96 6.27
N VAL A 361 -13.11 7.48 7.40
CA VAL A 361 -13.16 6.81 8.70
C VAL A 361 -14.60 6.46 9.08
N GLU A 362 -15.51 7.43 8.98
CA GLU A 362 -16.93 7.24 9.29
C GLU A 362 -17.61 6.24 8.33
N SER A 363 -17.23 6.26 7.05
CA SER A 363 -17.74 5.32 6.04
C SER A 363 -17.28 3.88 6.28
N VAL A 364 -16.05 3.68 6.74
CA VAL A 364 -15.54 2.37 7.13
C VAL A 364 -16.29 1.85 8.36
N PHE A 365 -16.47 2.68 9.41
CA PHE A 365 -17.24 2.27 10.60
C PHE A 365 -18.68 1.90 10.26
N ALA A 366 -19.34 2.69 9.41
CA ALA A 366 -20.68 2.37 8.92
C ALA A 366 -20.69 1.03 8.15
N SER A 367 -19.68 0.79 7.31
CA SER A 367 -19.56 -0.45 6.54
C SER A 367 -19.36 -1.68 7.44
N ILE A 368 -18.58 -1.54 8.51
CA ILE A 368 -18.41 -2.61 9.51
C ILE A 368 -19.74 -2.95 10.17
N ALA A 369 -20.52 -1.95 10.59
CA ALA A 369 -21.84 -2.17 11.19
C ALA A 369 -22.78 -2.96 10.25
N VAL A 370 -22.84 -2.58 8.97
CA VAL A 370 -23.62 -3.32 7.96
C VAL A 370 -23.18 -4.79 7.85
N LEU A 371 -21.86 -5.04 7.86
CA LEU A 371 -21.34 -6.40 7.74
C LEU A 371 -21.53 -7.23 9.03
N GLU A 372 -21.60 -6.60 10.20
CA GLU A 372 -21.86 -7.26 11.49
C GLU A 372 -23.30 -7.78 11.58
N GLU A 373 -24.28 -6.98 11.14
CA GLU A 373 -25.72 -7.28 11.21
C GLU A 373 -26.11 -8.61 10.54
N ASN A 374 -25.30 -9.07 9.57
CA ASN A 374 -25.55 -10.28 8.78
C ASN A 374 -26.89 -10.24 8.01
N ASP A 375 -27.43 -9.05 7.79
CA ASP A 375 -28.66 -8.87 7.04
C ASP A 375 -28.34 -8.73 5.55
N PHE A 376 -28.90 -9.64 4.75
CA PHE A 376 -28.79 -9.64 3.29
C PHE A 376 -30.01 -9.01 2.60
N SER A 377 -30.88 -8.35 3.37
CA SER A 377 -32.05 -7.64 2.84
C SER A 377 -31.66 -6.48 1.93
N ASP A 378 -30.62 -5.73 2.29
CA ASP A 378 -30.03 -4.68 1.47
C ASP A 378 -28.69 -5.12 0.84
N ILE A 379 -28.78 -5.73 -0.34
CA ILE A 379 -27.61 -6.19 -1.09
C ILE A 379 -26.71 -5.01 -1.52
N ARG A 380 -27.28 -3.82 -1.79
CA ARG A 380 -26.48 -2.64 -2.17
C ARG A 380 -25.62 -2.19 -1.01
N ALA A 381 -26.21 -2.07 0.18
CA ALA A 381 -25.47 -1.74 1.40
C ALA A 381 -24.41 -2.80 1.69
N PHE A 382 -24.77 -4.09 1.67
CA PHE A 382 -23.85 -5.19 1.94
C PHE A 382 -22.64 -5.19 0.98
N VAL A 383 -22.87 -5.11 -0.33
CA VAL A 383 -21.78 -5.13 -1.30
C VAL A 383 -20.92 -3.87 -1.21
N THR A 384 -21.55 -2.70 -1.04
CA THR A 384 -20.80 -1.45 -0.90
C THR A 384 -19.92 -1.48 0.34
N ALA A 385 -20.46 -1.96 1.46
CA ALA A 385 -19.71 -2.16 2.69
C ALA A 385 -18.53 -3.13 2.49
N ALA A 386 -18.77 -4.29 1.86
CA ALA A 386 -17.73 -5.29 1.59
C ALA A 386 -16.60 -4.77 0.68
N VAL A 387 -16.91 -3.88 -0.26
CA VAL A 387 -15.91 -3.22 -1.11
C VAL A 387 -15.13 -2.18 -0.31
N ILE A 388 -15.80 -1.32 0.47
CA ILE A 388 -15.14 -0.31 1.33
C ILE A 388 -14.20 -0.97 2.34
N THR A 389 -14.68 -1.95 3.11
CA THR A 389 -13.82 -2.69 4.06
C THR A 389 -12.76 -3.51 3.34
N GLY A 390 -12.99 -3.87 2.07
CA GLY A 390 -12.00 -4.49 1.20
C GLY A 390 -10.74 -3.63 1.05
N TYR A 391 -10.86 -2.32 0.85
CA TYR A 391 -9.70 -1.43 0.77
C TYR A 391 -8.89 -1.43 2.07
N VAL A 392 -9.59 -1.38 3.22
CA VAL A 392 -8.96 -1.42 4.55
C VAL A 392 -8.26 -2.76 4.79
N TYR A 393 -8.94 -3.87 4.53
CA TYR A 393 -8.39 -5.22 4.63
C TYR A 393 -7.11 -5.39 3.79
N ASN A 394 -7.01 -4.65 2.69
CA ASN A 394 -5.87 -4.66 1.79
C ASN A 394 -4.79 -3.60 2.12
N ASN A 395 -4.86 -2.92 3.28
CA ASN A 395 -3.95 -1.87 3.74
C ASN A 395 -3.89 -0.60 2.85
N VAL A 396 -4.97 -0.30 2.13
CA VAL A 396 -5.05 0.89 1.26
C VAL A 396 -6.31 1.74 1.51
N PRO A 397 -6.60 2.12 2.77
CA PRO A 397 -7.82 2.86 3.10
C PRO A 397 -7.89 4.27 2.46
N HIS A 398 -6.74 4.88 2.16
CA HIS A 398 -6.68 6.19 1.48
C HIS A 398 -7.26 6.14 0.06
N MET A 399 -7.16 4.99 -0.64
CA MET A 399 -7.70 4.82 -1.99
C MET A 399 -9.24 4.73 -2.05
N ILE A 400 -9.92 4.71 -0.89
CA ILE A 400 -11.39 4.70 -0.85
C ILE A 400 -11.95 6.00 -1.45
N GLU A 401 -11.29 7.14 -1.24
CA GLU A 401 -11.76 8.44 -1.74
C GLU A 401 -11.76 8.51 -3.27
N ASP A 402 -10.76 7.89 -3.91
CA ASP A 402 -10.62 7.83 -5.37
C ASP A 402 -11.38 6.67 -6.01
N MET A 403 -12.07 5.83 -5.23
CA MET A 403 -12.71 4.66 -5.81
C MET A 403 -13.89 5.06 -6.68
N ARG A 404 -13.99 4.45 -7.87
CA ARG A 404 -15.21 4.60 -8.69
C ARG A 404 -16.42 4.10 -7.89
N PRO A 405 -17.50 4.89 -7.77
CA PRO A 405 -18.74 4.42 -7.18
C PRO A 405 -19.22 3.11 -7.81
N LEU A 406 -19.82 2.25 -6.98
CA LEU A 406 -20.46 1.03 -7.45
C LEU A 406 -21.77 1.36 -8.15
N ASP A 407 -22.07 0.61 -9.19
CA ASP A 407 -23.37 0.63 -9.84
C ASP A 407 -24.13 -0.67 -9.57
N ASP A 408 -25.41 -0.70 -9.95
CA ASP A 408 -26.29 -1.86 -9.79
C ASP A 408 -25.75 -3.15 -10.43
N TYR A 409 -25.03 -3.03 -11.55
CA TYR A 409 -24.43 -4.18 -12.24
C TYR A 409 -23.20 -4.71 -11.51
N ASP A 410 -22.39 -3.84 -10.90
CA ASP A 410 -21.32 -4.24 -10.00
C ASP A 410 -21.88 -4.98 -8.79
N VAL A 411 -22.91 -4.41 -8.14
CA VAL A 411 -23.54 -4.97 -6.94
C VAL A 411 -23.97 -6.41 -7.18
N ILE A 412 -24.71 -6.66 -8.26
CA ILE A 412 -25.18 -8.00 -8.59
C ILE A 412 -24.01 -8.96 -8.83
N ARG A 413 -22.98 -8.55 -9.58
CA ARG A 413 -21.84 -9.43 -9.87
C ARG A 413 -21.05 -9.79 -8.61
N PHE A 414 -20.81 -8.82 -7.75
CA PHE A 414 -20.13 -9.04 -6.46
C PHE A 414 -20.93 -9.99 -5.57
N TRP A 415 -22.23 -9.76 -5.48
CA TRP A 415 -23.10 -10.62 -4.69
C TRP A 415 -23.14 -12.06 -5.23
N LEU A 416 -23.23 -12.25 -6.55
CA LEU A 416 -23.20 -13.58 -7.16
C LEU A 416 -21.84 -14.27 -6.99
N MET A 417 -20.74 -13.53 -7.06
CA MET A 417 -19.41 -14.04 -6.76
C MET A 417 -19.33 -14.51 -5.29
N PHE A 418 -19.79 -13.68 -4.35
CA PHE A 418 -19.83 -14.01 -2.92
C PHE A 418 -20.65 -15.27 -2.65
N LEU A 419 -21.84 -15.37 -3.23
CA LEU A 419 -22.70 -16.54 -3.07
C LEU A 419 -22.08 -17.80 -3.68
N THR A 420 -21.40 -17.69 -4.82
CA THR A 420 -20.69 -18.81 -5.45
C THR A 420 -19.56 -19.30 -4.53
N ILE A 421 -18.77 -18.38 -3.97
CA ILE A 421 -17.73 -18.70 -2.99
C ILE A 421 -18.31 -19.45 -1.78
N LYS A 422 -19.42 -18.96 -1.20
CA LYS A 422 -20.07 -19.62 -0.07
C LYS A 422 -20.61 -21.01 -0.43
N LYS A 423 -21.29 -21.15 -1.57
CA LYS A 423 -21.89 -22.41 -2.01
C LYS A 423 -20.85 -23.53 -2.15
N TYR A 424 -19.70 -23.19 -2.69
CA TYR A 424 -18.62 -24.15 -2.96
C TYR A 424 -17.52 -24.13 -1.90
N ASN A 425 -17.70 -23.38 -0.81
CA ASN A 425 -16.74 -23.24 0.30
C ASN A 425 -15.31 -22.96 -0.19
N ILE A 426 -15.16 -21.99 -1.09
CA ILE A 426 -13.88 -21.67 -1.74
C ILE A 426 -13.04 -20.83 -0.78
N GLY A 427 -11.94 -21.38 -0.27
CA GLY A 427 -11.02 -20.69 0.63
C GLY A 427 -10.28 -19.53 -0.03
N MET A 428 -9.75 -18.62 0.80
CA MET A 428 -8.93 -17.49 0.33
C MET A 428 -7.66 -17.94 -0.41
N THR A 429 -7.06 -19.07 0.00
CA THR A 429 -5.88 -19.65 -0.67
C THR A 429 -6.25 -20.37 -1.96
N ASP A 430 -7.49 -20.80 -2.10
CA ASP A 430 -7.94 -21.64 -3.21
C ASP A 430 -8.54 -20.81 -4.34
N ILE A 431 -8.86 -19.52 -4.12
CA ILE A 431 -9.50 -18.65 -5.11
C ILE A 431 -8.49 -18.04 -6.10
N HIS A 432 -8.26 -18.74 -7.21
CA HIS A 432 -7.28 -18.32 -8.21
C HIS A 432 -7.90 -17.49 -9.34
N SER A 433 -9.16 -17.74 -9.72
CA SER A 433 -9.79 -17.07 -10.86
C SER A 433 -11.23 -16.64 -10.61
N VAL A 434 -11.57 -15.44 -11.11
CA VAL A 434 -12.95 -14.98 -11.27
C VAL A 434 -13.08 -14.44 -12.69
N ARG A 435 -14.02 -14.97 -13.45
CA ARG A 435 -14.24 -14.57 -14.86
C ARG A 435 -15.71 -14.65 -15.24
N LYS A 436 -16.04 -14.07 -16.40
CA LYS A 436 -17.37 -14.26 -16.98
C LYS A 436 -17.54 -15.71 -17.42
N ASP A 437 -18.65 -16.34 -17.03
CA ASP A 437 -19.15 -17.51 -17.73
C ASP A 437 -19.81 -17.05 -19.03
N ARG A 438 -19.48 -17.68 -20.17
CA ARG A 438 -20.05 -17.29 -21.46
C ARG A 438 -21.38 -17.98 -21.75
N SER A 439 -21.69 -19.04 -21.00
CA SER A 439 -22.85 -19.90 -21.25
C SER A 439 -24.06 -19.53 -20.39
N ASN A 440 -23.83 -18.92 -19.22
CA ASN A 440 -24.87 -18.58 -18.26
C ASN A 440 -24.96 -17.07 -18.05
N TYR A 441 -26.15 -16.51 -18.26
CA TYR A 441 -26.47 -15.10 -18.04
C TYR A 441 -27.89 -14.93 -17.50
N ILE A 442 -28.13 -13.80 -16.87
CA ILE A 442 -29.46 -13.32 -16.48
C ILE A 442 -29.73 -11.97 -17.14
N ALA A 443 -30.97 -11.74 -17.57
CA ALA A 443 -31.40 -10.42 -18.01
C ALA A 443 -31.62 -9.55 -16.78
N PHE A 444 -30.89 -8.44 -16.69
CA PHE A 444 -30.99 -7.52 -15.57
C PHE A 444 -31.25 -6.10 -16.07
N GLN A 445 -32.44 -5.55 -15.76
CA GLN A 445 -33.00 -4.40 -16.49
C GLN A 445 -32.95 -4.67 -18.00
N ASN A 446 -32.15 -3.90 -18.75
CA ASN A 446 -31.99 -4.02 -20.20
C ASN A 446 -30.63 -4.59 -20.62
N VAL A 447 -29.86 -5.19 -19.70
CA VAL A 447 -28.51 -5.70 -20.00
C VAL A 447 -28.35 -7.14 -19.50
N ASP A 448 -27.83 -8.01 -20.37
CA ASP A 448 -27.44 -9.35 -19.94
C ASP A 448 -26.22 -9.27 -19.00
N ILE A 449 -26.40 -9.78 -17.79
CA ILE A 449 -25.32 -10.00 -16.83
C ILE A 449 -24.94 -11.47 -16.89
N TYR A 450 -23.76 -11.74 -17.40
CA TYR A 450 -23.15 -13.06 -17.30
C TYR A 450 -22.85 -13.41 -15.84
N LEU A 451 -22.98 -14.68 -15.47
CA LEU A 451 -22.69 -15.11 -14.11
C LEU A 451 -21.17 -15.16 -13.85
N PRO A 452 -20.70 -14.73 -12.66
CA PRO A 452 -19.29 -14.84 -12.30
C PRO A 452 -18.92 -16.30 -12.02
N ALA A 453 -17.99 -16.83 -12.81
CA ALA A 453 -17.36 -18.12 -12.58
C ALA A 453 -16.15 -17.96 -11.65
N VAL A 454 -16.20 -18.59 -10.48
CA VAL A 454 -15.10 -18.64 -9.50
C VAL A 454 -14.45 -20.01 -9.60
N ASN A 455 -13.18 -20.08 -10.01
CA ASN A 455 -12.49 -21.34 -10.28
C ASN A 455 -13.28 -22.30 -11.20
N ASN A 456 -13.93 -21.74 -12.23
CA ASN A 456 -14.80 -22.46 -13.16
C ASN A 456 -16.14 -22.91 -12.57
N MET A 457 -16.41 -22.66 -11.29
CA MET A 457 -17.67 -22.96 -10.64
C MET A 457 -18.61 -21.75 -10.74
N VAL A 458 -19.87 -22.01 -11.03
CA VAL A 458 -20.89 -20.99 -11.28
C VAL A 458 -22.16 -21.39 -10.54
N MET A 459 -22.81 -20.44 -9.87
CA MET A 459 -24.12 -20.69 -9.31
C MET A 459 -25.14 -21.02 -10.41
N PRO A 460 -25.97 -22.08 -10.28
CA PRO A 460 -27.04 -22.37 -11.22
C PRO A 460 -27.96 -21.17 -11.43
N ALA A 461 -28.28 -20.84 -12.69
CA ALA A 461 -29.09 -19.67 -13.02
C ALA A 461 -30.48 -19.69 -12.35
N GLU A 462 -31.09 -20.88 -12.18
CA GLU A 462 -32.37 -21.03 -11.49
C GLU A 462 -32.29 -20.62 -10.02
N GLU A 463 -31.23 -21.00 -9.32
CA GLU A 463 -31.00 -20.63 -7.91
C GLU A 463 -30.73 -19.13 -7.78
N VAL A 464 -29.98 -18.56 -8.72
CA VAL A 464 -29.77 -17.10 -8.81
C VAL A 464 -31.11 -16.37 -8.92
N LEU A 465 -31.97 -16.78 -9.85
CA LEU A 465 -33.27 -16.16 -10.06
C LEU A 465 -34.16 -16.26 -8.81
N GLN A 466 -34.17 -17.41 -8.13
CA GLN A 466 -34.91 -17.59 -6.87
C GLN A 466 -34.39 -16.66 -5.77
N LEU A 467 -33.07 -16.52 -5.62
CA LEU A 467 -32.46 -15.65 -4.62
C LEU A 467 -32.74 -14.17 -4.93
N MET A 468 -32.72 -13.77 -6.21
CA MET A 468 -33.07 -12.42 -6.64
C MET A 468 -34.54 -12.09 -6.40
N GLN A 469 -35.44 -13.07 -6.53
CA GLN A 469 -36.87 -12.91 -6.24
C GLN A 469 -37.16 -12.85 -4.73
N LYS A 470 -36.42 -13.61 -3.92
CA LYS A 470 -36.61 -13.71 -2.47
C LYS A 470 -36.10 -12.48 -1.71
N ASN A 471 -34.99 -11.91 -2.16
CA ASN A 471 -34.44 -10.70 -1.57
C ASN A 471 -35.13 -9.50 -2.22
N TYR A 472 -36.17 -8.99 -1.56
CA TYR A 472 -36.90 -7.80 -1.98
C TYR A 472 -35.96 -6.59 -1.86
N LEU A 473 -35.41 -6.15 -2.98
CA LEU A 473 -34.39 -5.12 -3.02
C LEU A 473 -35.02 -3.70 -2.93
N GLY A 474 -35.57 -3.34 -1.76
CA GLY A 474 -35.99 -1.97 -1.45
C GLY A 474 -37.20 -1.42 -2.22
N THR A 475 -37.57 -0.17 -1.92
CA THR A 475 -38.83 0.48 -2.34
C THR A 475 -38.94 0.82 -3.84
N ASP A 476 -37.81 0.79 -4.58
CA ASP A 476 -37.70 0.99 -6.04
C ASP A 476 -36.92 -0.18 -6.69
N GLY A 477 -37.27 -1.41 -6.33
CA GLY A 477 -36.41 -2.58 -6.55
C GLY A 477 -35.98 -2.91 -7.97
N PHE A 478 -34.87 -3.66 -8.06
CA PHE A 478 -34.27 -4.15 -9.30
C PHE A 478 -35.28 -5.04 -10.06
N HIS A 479 -35.87 -4.53 -11.15
CA HIS A 479 -36.76 -5.30 -12.01
C HIS A 479 -35.98 -6.36 -12.82
N VAL A 480 -36.13 -7.63 -12.45
CA VAL A 480 -35.69 -8.76 -13.28
C VAL A 480 -36.83 -9.09 -14.25
N PHE A 481 -36.66 -8.79 -15.54
CA PHE A 481 -37.58 -9.27 -16.57
C PHE A 481 -37.33 -10.75 -16.78
N VAL A 482 -38.21 -11.59 -16.23
CA VAL A 482 -38.28 -13.00 -16.61
C VAL A 482 -39.16 -13.07 -17.84
N GLU A 483 -38.59 -12.98 -19.04
CA GLU A 483 -39.32 -13.46 -20.22
C GLU A 483 -39.35 -14.99 -20.16
N PRO A 484 -40.53 -15.62 -20.12
CA PRO A 484 -40.61 -17.06 -20.32
C PRO A 484 -40.16 -17.36 -21.75
N LYS A 485 -39.14 -18.20 -21.90
CA LYS A 485 -38.80 -18.79 -23.19
C LYS A 485 -39.93 -19.68 -23.70
#